data_AF-A0A3C1NGN3-F1
#
_entry.id   AF-A0A3C1NGN3-F1
#
_cell.length_a   1.000
_cell.length_b   1.000
_cell.length_c   1.000
_cell.angle_alpha   90.00
_cell.angle_beta   90.00
_cell.angle_gamma   90.00
#
_symmetry.space_group_name_H-M   'P 1'
#
loop_
_entity.id
_entity.type
_entity.pdbx_description
1 polymer ?
#
loop_
_entity_poly.entity_id
_entity_poly.type
_entity_poly.pdbx_seq_one_letter_code
_entity_poly.pdbx_strand_id
1 'polypeptide(L)' 'PPRSTLDRSSAASDVYKRQTLIRAEAPARAVIDVFQPLDPPLMALTAELKRAFDPVGILNPGRMYPGM' A
#
# COMPACT_ATOMS: atom_id res chain seq x y z
N PRO A 1 -30.11 32.33 17.23
CA PRO A 1 -29.66 31.59 16.02
C PRO A 1 -29.29 30.12 16.33
N PRO A 2 -29.87 29.12 15.65
CA PRO A 2 -29.52 27.72 15.89
C PRO A 2 -28.17 27.37 15.24
N ARG A 3 -27.34 26.62 15.98
CA ARG A 3 -26.08 26.03 15.49
C ARG A 3 -26.43 24.80 14.65
N SER A 4 -26.19 24.89 13.34
CA SER A 4 -26.31 23.79 12.38
C SER A 4 -25.35 22.67 12.77
N THR A 5 -25.91 21.57 13.26
CA THR A 5 -25.24 20.27 13.33
C THR A 5 -25.25 19.66 11.93
N LEU A 6 -24.23 18.85 11.63
CA LEU A 6 -24.11 18.00 10.44
C LEU A 6 -23.56 18.68 9.16
N ASP A 7 -22.23 18.70 9.01
CA ASP A 7 -21.63 18.54 7.68
C ASP A 7 -20.80 17.26 7.66
N ARG A 8 -21.51 16.18 7.31
CA ARG A 8 -21.03 14.97 6.64
C ARG A 8 -19.61 14.51 7.01
N SER A 9 -19.54 13.66 8.04
CA SER A 9 -18.55 12.59 8.08
C SER A 9 -18.74 11.66 6.88
N SER A 10 -18.16 12.02 5.74
CA SER A 10 -18.02 11.15 4.57
C SER A 10 -16.54 10.98 4.20
N ALA A 11 -15.65 10.99 5.18
CA ALA A 11 -14.28 10.49 5.02
C ALA A 11 -14.25 8.94 4.87
N ALA A 12 -15.40 8.27 5.02
CA ALA A 12 -15.56 6.83 4.75
C ALA A 12 -15.81 6.53 3.26
N SER A 13 -15.75 7.54 2.38
CA SER A 13 -15.85 7.36 0.92
C SER A 13 -14.51 7.15 0.24
N ASP A 14 -13.40 7.02 0.98
CA ASP A 14 -12.20 6.39 0.45
C ASP A 14 -12.47 4.90 0.37
N VAL A 15 -13.05 4.50 -0.77
CA VAL A 15 -13.31 3.14 -1.24
C VAL A 15 -12.40 2.15 -0.51
N TYR A 16 -12.98 1.27 0.30
CA TYR A 16 -12.23 0.23 1.00
C TYR A 16 -11.43 -0.60 -0.01
N LYS A 17 -10.13 -0.31 -0.16
CA LYS A 17 -9.23 -0.99 -1.10
C LYS A 17 -8.80 -2.30 -0.44
N ARG A 18 -9.18 -3.44 -1.05
CA ARG A 18 -8.69 -4.77 -0.69
C ARG A 18 -7.55 -5.16 -1.63
N GLN A 19 -6.44 -5.65 -1.09
CA GLN A 19 -5.43 -6.38 -1.85
C GLN A 19 -5.61 -7.88 -1.63
N THR A 20 -6.24 -8.54 -2.58
CA THR A 20 -6.34 -10.00 -2.61
C THR A 20 -5.33 -10.54 -3.61
N LEU A 21 -4.43 -11.41 -3.18
CA LEU A 21 -3.45 -12.04 -4.06
C LEU A 21 -3.87 -13.48 -4.41
N ILE A 22 -3.77 -13.81 -5.69
CA ILE A 22 -3.90 -15.17 -6.21
C ILE A 22 -2.57 -15.58 -6.83
N ARG A 23 -2.21 -16.86 -6.71
CA ARG A 23 -0.97 -17.38 -7.30
C ARG A 23 -1.02 -17.24 -8.82
N ALA A 24 -0.06 -16.52 -9.38
CA ALA A 24 0.16 -16.41 -10.82
C ALA A 24 1.30 -17.33 -11.30
N GLU A 25 1.28 -17.63 -12.59
CA GLU A 25 2.37 -18.31 -13.29
C GLU A 25 3.69 -17.51 -13.21
N ALA A 26 4.82 -18.21 -13.33
CA ALA A 26 6.15 -17.61 -13.19
C ALA A 26 6.41 -16.38 -14.09
N PRO A 27 6.08 -16.37 -15.40
CA PRO A 27 6.36 -15.21 -16.26
C PRO A 27 5.56 -13.97 -15.83
N ALA A 28 4.29 -14.13 -15.44
CA ALA A 28 3.47 -13.02 -14.97
C ALA A 28 4.04 -12.37 -13.70
N ARG A 29 4.57 -13.17 -12.76
CA ARG A 29 5.18 -12.66 -11.51
C ARG A 29 6.46 -11.87 -11.73
N ALA A 30 7.13 -12.04 -12.86
CA ALA A 30 8.39 -11.36 -13.14
C ALA A 30 8.20 -9.93 -13.67
N VAL A 31 7.01 -9.59 -14.18
CA VAL A 31 6.78 -8.34 -14.93
C VAL A 31 5.58 -7.53 -14.45
N ILE A 32 4.70 -8.11 -13.63
CA ILE A 32 3.50 -7.44 -13.11
C ILE A 32 3.75 -7.01 -11.65
N ASP A 33 3.61 -5.73 -11.39
CA ASP A 33 3.64 -5.20 -10.03
C ASP A 33 2.49 -5.78 -9.19
N VAL A 34 2.81 -6.21 -7.98
CA VAL A 34 1.88 -6.94 -7.10
C VAL A 34 0.84 -6.01 -6.48
N PHE A 35 1.21 -4.75 -6.23
CA PHE A 35 0.36 -3.75 -5.61
C PHE A 35 0.26 -2.51 -6.47
N GLN A 36 -0.88 -1.81 -6.38
CA GLN A 36 -0.98 -0.48 -6.95
C GLN A 36 0.03 0.47 -6.29
N PRO A 37 0.55 1.48 -7.01
CA PRO A 37 1.44 2.47 -6.43
C PRO A 37 0.83 3.12 -5.20
N LEU A 38 1.66 3.31 -4.16
CA LEU A 38 1.29 4.10 -2.99
C LEU A 38 1.47 5.58 -3.29
N ASP A 39 0.70 6.41 -2.58
CA ASP A 39 0.97 7.84 -2.53
C ASP A 39 2.40 8.08 -2.01
N PRO A 40 3.13 9.07 -2.55
CA PRO A 40 4.55 9.26 -2.24
C PRO A 40 4.88 9.33 -0.74
N PRO A 41 4.10 10.02 0.12
CA PRO A 41 4.38 10.05 1.56
C PRO A 41 4.26 8.68 2.24
N LEU A 42 3.31 7.85 1.79
CA LEU A 42 3.10 6.52 2.35
C LEU A 42 4.19 5.54 1.88
N MET A 43 4.70 5.72 0.66
CA MET A 43 5.85 4.98 0.17
C MET A 43 7.10 5.27 1.02
N ALA A 44 7.37 6.54 1.33
CA ALA A 44 8.49 6.94 2.16
C ALA A 44 8.42 6.27 3.55
N LEU A 45 7.27 6.37 4.22
CA LEU A 45 7.05 5.73 5.52
C LEU A 45 7.24 4.20 5.45
N THR A 46 6.72 3.57 4.39
CA THR A 46 6.87 2.12 4.18
C THR A 46 8.34 1.72 4.04
N ALA A 47 9.12 2.49 3.28
CA ALA A 47 10.55 2.26 3.10
C ALA A 47 11.33 2.45 4.41
N GLU A 48 10.99 3.43 5.24
CA GLU A 48 11.61 3.64 6.54
C GLU A 48 11.35 2.48 7.50
N LEU A 49 10.10 2.03 7.59
CA LEU A 49 9.73 0.86 8.38
C LEU A 49 10.46 -0.39 7.88
N LYS A 50 10.49 -0.61 6.56
CA LYS A 50 11.22 -1.73 5.96
C LYS A 50 12.69 -1.72 6.37
N ARG A 51 13.36 -0.57 6.31
CA ARG A 51 14.77 -0.43 6.72
C ARG A 51 15.01 -0.74 8.19
N ALA A 52 14.09 -0.33 9.06
CA ALA A 52 14.20 -0.54 10.50
C ALA A 52 14.02 -2.01 10.90
N PHE A 53 13.12 -2.73 10.23
CA PHE A 53 12.75 -4.10 10.58
C PHE A 53 13.41 -5.18 9.72
N ASP A 54 13.90 -4.84 8.53
CA ASP A 54 14.59 -5.75 7.61
C ASP A 54 15.79 -5.07 6.93
N PRO A 55 16.83 -4.70 7.71
CA PRO A 55 17.97 -3.93 7.21
C PRO A 55 18.81 -4.67 6.16
N VAL A 56 18.65 -5.99 6.07
CA VAL A 56 19.38 -6.87 5.13
C VAL A 56 18.48 -7.41 4.02
N GLY A 57 17.20 -7.03 3.97
CA GLY A 57 16.30 -7.34 2.86
C GLY A 57 15.90 -8.81 2.71
N ILE A 58 15.86 -9.58 3.81
CA ILE A 58 15.53 -11.01 3.79
C ILE A 58 14.03 -11.23 3.54
N LEU A 59 13.17 -10.33 4.03
CA LEU A 59 11.72 -10.49 3.94
C LEU A 59 11.22 -9.99 2.57
N ASN A 60 10.49 -10.84 1.84
CA ASN A 60 9.79 -10.43 0.61
C ASN A 60 10.64 -9.66 -0.44
N PRO A 61 11.87 -10.08 -0.77
CA PRO A 61 12.75 -9.33 -1.66
C PRO A 61 12.11 -9.16 -3.05
N GLY A 62 11.92 -7.92 -3.48
CA GLY A 62 11.36 -7.59 -4.79
C GLY A 62 9.89 -8.02 -4.98
N ARG A 63 9.14 -8.28 -3.91
CA ARG A 63 7.75 -8.79 -3.98
C ARG A 63 6.67 -7.77 -3.62
N MET A 64 7.01 -6.66 -2.95
CA MET A 64 6.02 -5.67 -2.51
C MET A 64 5.95 -4.48 -3.47
N TYR A 65 6.93 -3.58 -3.38
CA TYR A 65 7.08 -2.45 -4.28
C TYR A 65 8.44 -2.53 -4.98
N PRO A 66 8.56 -2.10 -6.25
CA PRO A 66 9.83 -2.12 -6.95
C PRO A 66 10.93 -1.38 -6.18
N GLY A 67 12.12 -2.00 -6.07
CA GLY A 67 13.27 -1.40 -5.40
C GLY A 67 13.26 -1.45 -3.86
N MET A 68 12.33 -2.21 -3.26
CA MET A 68 12.22 -2.44 -1.80
C MET A 68 12.37 -3.93 -1.46
#